data_AF-A0A962PYC1-F1
#
_entry.id   AF-A0A962PYC1-F1
#
_cell.length_a   1.000
_cell.length_b   1.000
_cell.length_c   1.000
_cell.angle_alpha   90.00
_cell.angle_beta   90.00
_cell.angle_gamma   90.00
#
_symmetry.space_group_name_H-M   'P 1'
#
loop_
_entity.id
_entity.type
_entity.pdbx_description
1 polymer ?
#
loop_
_entity_poly.entity_id
_entity_poly.type
_entity_poly.pdbx_seq_one_letter_code
_entity_poly.pdbx_strand_id
1 'polypeptide(L)' 'MQTSQAFPTVGSQSKGIEQNADGSFDIWFGPQAPAGKEGNWLATLPGKSWFTILRMYGPLEPWINKTWRPGEIELVK' A
#
# COMPACT_ATOMS: atom_id res chain seq x y z
N MET A 1 -18.18 -5.65 -4.79
CA MET A 1 -17.04 -6.60 -4.89
C MET A 1 -16.32 -6.55 -3.55
N GLN A 2 -16.12 -7.69 -2.90
CA GLN A 2 -15.57 -7.78 -1.54
C GLN A 2 -14.38 -8.75 -1.57
N THR A 3 -13.31 -8.42 -0.85
CA THR A 3 -12.13 -9.27 -0.68
C THR A 3 -12.15 -9.91 0.72
N SER A 4 -11.08 -10.61 1.10
CA SER A 4 -10.90 -11.12 2.46
C SER A 4 -10.71 -10.02 3.52
N GLN A 5 -10.44 -8.78 3.10
CA GLN A 5 -10.28 -7.63 3.99
C GLN A 5 -11.58 -6.85 4.10
N ALA A 6 -11.92 -6.42 5.32
CA ALA A 6 -13.13 -5.62 5.57
C ALA A 6 -13.08 -4.25 4.87
N PHE A 7 -11.89 -3.68 4.73
CA PHE A 7 -11.69 -2.39 4.07
C PHE A 7 -10.59 -2.50 2.99
N PRO A 8 -10.78 -1.85 1.83
CA PRO A 8 -9.79 -1.83 0.75
C PRO A 8 -8.73 -0.74 1.01
N THR A 9 -8.17 -0.69 2.23
CA THR A 9 -7.19 0.31 2.63
C THR A 9 -6.18 -0.27 3.61
N VAL A 10 -4.92 0.15 3.45
CA VAL A 10 -3.84 -0.06 4.41
C VAL A 10 -3.07 1.26 4.51
N GLY A 11 -2.57 1.60 5.69
CA GLY A 11 -1.80 2.83 5.88
C GLY A 11 -1.24 2.95 7.28
N SER A 12 -0.70 4.11 7.62
CA SER A 12 0.03 4.35 8.88
C SER A 12 -0.76 4.05 10.16
N GLN A 13 -2.10 4.07 10.09
CA GLN A 13 -2.98 3.79 11.22
C GLN A 13 -3.44 2.31 11.27
N SER A 14 -3.05 1.48 10.29
CA SER A 14 -3.38 0.07 10.27
C SER A 14 -2.60 -0.68 11.35
N LYS A 15 -3.29 -1.53 12.11
CA LYS A 15 -2.66 -2.38 13.11
C LYS A 15 -1.70 -3.36 12.42
N GLY A 16 -0.45 -3.40 12.89
CA GLY A 16 0.56 -4.34 12.42
C GLY A 16 1.27 -3.92 11.14
N ILE A 17 1.06 -2.70 10.62
CA ILE A 17 1.87 -2.18 9.53
C ILE A 17 3.34 -2.08 9.98
N GLU A 18 4.24 -2.54 9.12
CA GLU A 18 5.67 -2.59 9.36
C GLU A 18 6.38 -1.53 8.51
N GLN A 19 7.27 -0.78 9.17
CA GLN A 19 8.14 0.19 8.52
C GLN A 19 9.50 -0.47 8.21
N ASN A 20 10.07 -0.12 7.06
CA ASN A 20 11.42 -0.55 6.69
C ASN A 20 12.48 0.18 7.53
N ALA A 21 13.70 -0.34 7.57
CA ALA A 21 14.80 0.22 8.37
C ALA A 21 15.20 1.64 7.95
N ASP A 22 14.98 2.00 6.68
CA ASP A 22 15.22 3.34 6.12
C ASP A 22 14.06 4.32 6.35
N GLY A 23 13.01 3.88 7.04
CA GLY A 23 11.81 4.66 7.30
C GLY A 23 10.75 4.62 6.19
N SER A 24 11.00 3.91 5.08
CA SER A 24 10.01 3.70 4.02
C SER A 24 8.97 2.65 4.40
N PHE A 25 7.93 2.52 3.56
CA PHE A 25 6.92 1.48 3.67
C PHE A 25 6.72 0.84 2.30
N ASP A 26 6.73 -0.49 2.26
CA ASP A 26 6.30 -1.26 1.09
C ASP A 26 4.86 -1.69 1.27
N ILE A 27 4.03 -1.55 0.23
CA ILE A 27 2.67 -2.06 0.20
C ILE A 27 2.56 -3.15 -0.87
N TRP A 28 2.11 -4.33 -0.46
CA TRP A 28 1.95 -5.50 -1.32
C TRP A 28 0.52 -5.59 -1.83
N PHE A 29 0.36 -5.89 -3.12
CA PHE A 29 -0.95 -6.08 -3.74
C PHE A 29 -1.02 -7.50 -4.30
N GLY A 30 -2.07 -8.24 -3.95
CA GLY A 30 -2.23 -9.60 -4.45
C GLY A 30 -3.42 -10.33 -3.83
N PRO A 31 -3.83 -11.49 -4.35
CA PRO A 31 -4.96 -12.24 -3.80
C PRO A 31 -4.67 -12.87 -2.42
N GLN A 32 -3.40 -13.03 -2.07
CA GLN A 32 -2.92 -13.47 -0.75
C GLN A 32 -1.74 -12.61 -0.29
N ALA A 33 -1.56 -12.50 1.02
CA ALA A 33 -0.39 -11.83 1.59
C ALA A 33 0.88 -12.64 1.30
N PRO A 34 1.99 -11.99 0.90
CA PRO A 34 3.32 -12.59 1.00
C PRO A 34 3.63 -12.93 2.46
N ALA A 35 4.40 -14.00 2.69
CA ALA A 35 4.75 -14.44 4.02
C ALA A 35 5.49 -13.35 4.82
N GLY A 36 4.99 -13.05 6.01
CA GLY A 36 5.58 -12.02 6.88
C GLY A 36 5.30 -10.58 6.43
N LYS A 37 4.36 -10.37 5.50
CA LYS A 37 3.96 -9.04 4.99
C LYS A 37 2.47 -8.79 5.19
N GLU A 38 1.83 -9.54 6.10
CA GLU A 38 0.39 -9.50 6.34
C GLU A 38 -0.10 -8.11 6.78
N GLY A 39 0.74 -7.36 7.50
CA GLY A 39 0.46 -5.98 7.93
C GLY A 39 0.56 -4.92 6.82
N ASN A 40 1.20 -5.24 5.71
CA ASN A 40 1.54 -4.33 4.62
C ASN A 40 0.85 -4.71 3.31
N TRP A 41 -0.21 -5.50 3.37
CA TRP A 41 -0.82 -6.11 2.19
C TRP A 41 -2.25 -5.63 1.95
N LEU A 42 -2.59 -5.46 0.67
CA LEU A 42 -3.94 -5.23 0.16
C LEU A 42 -4.38 -6.36 -0.78
N ALA A 43 -5.52 -6.94 -0.44
CA ALA A 43 -6.14 -8.01 -1.19
C ALA A 43 -6.68 -7.52 -2.54
N THR A 44 -6.33 -8.22 -3.62
CA THR A 44 -6.89 -8.03 -4.96
C THR A 44 -7.70 -9.26 -5.39
N LEU A 45 -8.59 -9.11 -6.38
CA LEU A 45 -9.38 -10.23 -6.91
C LEU A 45 -8.74 -10.80 -8.19
N PRO A 46 -8.48 -12.11 -8.29
CA PRO A 46 -7.99 -12.73 -9.52
C PRO A 46 -8.91 -12.43 -10.72
N GLY A 47 -8.32 -12.08 -11.86
CA GLY A 47 -9.05 -11.80 -13.10
C GLY A 47 -9.83 -10.48 -13.12
N LYS A 48 -9.60 -9.57 -12.15
CA LYS A 48 -10.21 -8.24 -12.10
C LYS A 48 -9.16 -7.14 -12.10
N SER A 49 -9.40 -6.10 -12.89
CA SER A 49 -8.57 -4.89 -12.87
C SER A 49 -8.80 -4.09 -11.59
N TRP A 50 -7.78 -3.33 -11.19
CA TRP A 50 -7.79 -2.46 -10.03
C TRP A 50 -6.95 -1.21 -10.30
N PHE A 51 -7.07 -0.23 -9.42
CA PHE A 51 -6.28 0.99 -9.41
C PHE A 51 -6.07 1.43 -7.95
N THR A 52 -5.11 2.31 -7.70
CA THR A 52 -4.79 2.82 -6.36
C THR A 52 -5.13 4.29 -6.22
N ILE A 53 -5.43 4.68 -4.98
CA ILE A 53 -5.55 6.07 -4.55
C ILE A 53 -4.65 6.24 -3.34
N LEU A 54 -3.59 7.04 -3.47
CA LEU A 54 -2.80 7.47 -2.33
C LEU A 54 -3.48 8.67 -1.66
N ARG A 55 -3.79 8.55 -0.37
CA ARG A 55 -4.32 9.64 0.44
C ARG A 55 -3.26 10.08 1.45
N MET A 56 -2.94 11.37 1.46
CA MET A 56 -2.09 11.99 2.47
C MET A 56 -2.88 13.07 3.19
N TYR A 57 -2.78 13.08 4.51
CA TYR A 57 -3.46 14.04 5.38
C TYR A 57 -2.39 14.95 5.99
N GLY A 58 -2.36 16.22 5.57
CA GLY A 58 -1.30 17.16 5.94
C GLY A 58 0.05 16.86 5.27
N PRO A 59 0.14 16.77 3.93
CA PRO A 59 1.40 16.54 3.25
C PRO A 59 2.37 17.73 3.41
N LEU A 60 3.67 17.44 3.45
CA LEU A 60 4.74 18.44 3.54
C LEU A 60 5.06 19.09 2.18
N GLU A 61 5.85 20.18 2.17
CA GLU A 61 6.26 20.90 0.97
C GLU A 61 6.83 20.01 -0.15
N PRO A 62 7.63 18.95 0.09
CA PRO A 62 8.16 18.13 -0.99
C PRO A 62 7.09 17.46 -1.87
N TRP A 63 5.94 17.11 -1.29
CA TRP A 63 4.81 16.59 -2.04
C TRP A 63 4.13 17.71 -2.85
N ILE A 64 3.87 18.86 -2.21
CA ILE A 64 3.18 20.00 -2.83
C ILE A 64 3.99 20.56 -4.01
N ASN A 65 5.30 20.71 -3.82
CA ASN A 65 6.24 21.19 -4.83
C ASN A 65 6.65 20.10 -5.82
N LYS A 66 6.17 18.86 -5.64
CA LYS A 66 6.46 17.70 -6.51
C LYS A 66 7.96 17.37 -6.62
N THR A 67 8.74 17.70 -5.60
CA THR A 67 10.15 17.30 -5.52
C THR A 67 10.31 15.88 -4.99
N TRP A 68 9.24 15.30 -4.43
CA TRP A 68 9.15 13.90 -4.06
C TRP A 68 7.78 13.32 -4.47
N ARG A 69 7.79 12.04 -4.84
CA ARG A 69 6.59 11.22 -5.12
C ARG A 69 6.88 9.77 -4.71
N PRO A 70 5.86 8.95 -4.38
CA PRO A 70 6.06 7.51 -4.17
C PRO A 70 6.62 6.85 -5.45
N GLY A 71 7.24 5.70 -5.28
CA GLY A 71 7.64 4.85 -6.40
C GLY A 71 6.43 4.34 -7.20
N GLU A 72 6.71 3.81 -8.37
CA GLU A 72 5.70 3.14 -9.20
C GLU A 72 5.35 1.76 -8.61
N ILE A 73 4.19 1.24 -8.97
CA ILE A 73 3.81 -0.14 -8.64
C ILE A 73 4.61 -1.09 -9.54
N GLU A 74 5.30 -2.03 -8.93
CA GLU A 74 6.13 -3.01 -9.64
C GLU A 74 5.58 -4.42 -9.49
N LEU A 75 5.76 -5.24 -10.54
CA LEU A 75 5.46 -6.65 -10.48
C LEU A 75 6.55 -7.37 -9.68
N VAL A 76 6.14 -8.02 -8.60
CA VAL A 76 6.99 -8.91 -7.81
C VAL A 76 7.21 -10.20 -8.62
N LYS A 77 8.48 -10.59 -8.79
CA LYS A 77 8.87 -11.81 -9.53
C LYS A 77 8.98 -13.02 -8.62
#